data_AF-A0A090X194-F1
#
_entry.id   AF-A0A090X194-F1
#
_cell.length_a   1.000
_cell.length_b   1.000
_cell.length_c   1.000
_cell.angle_alpha   90.00
_cell.angle_beta   90.00
_cell.angle_gamma   90.00
#
_symmetry.space_group_name_H-M   'P 1'
#
loop_
_entity.id
_entity.type
_entity.pdbx_description
1 polymer ?
#
loop_
_entity_poly.entity_id
_entity_poly.type
_entity_poly.pdbx_seq_one_letter_code
_entity_poly.pdbx_strand_id
1 'polypeptide(L)'
;MKLKSIVGVAIINLMLFSCGNEKDDSKVIEEVKEVVAFNYNVDQFADIKILKYQIPGWDKLTLKEQKLVYYLTQAGLSGRDIMWDQNYRYNLKIRKALEQVYTSYSGDKNAKDWASFESYLKRVWFSNGIHHHYSTDKLTPEFSADYLKELLAATNTTLDADAFDAIFNDADTKKVNQAKGVDNVALSAVNFYGPNVTNDDVESSIKLSNLQMLISLYLLG
;
A
#
# COMPACT_ATOMS: atom_id res chain seq x y z
N MET A 1 -18.70 43.14 59.30
CA MET A 1 -19.01 44.45 58.68
C MET A 1 -19.22 44.18 57.19
N LYS A 2 -20.42 44.11 56.59
CA LYS A 2 -21.55 45.06 56.43
C LYS A 2 -21.16 46.43 55.85
N LEU A 3 -21.48 46.63 54.55
CA LEU A 3 -22.21 47.76 53.89
C LEU A 3 -21.89 47.65 52.37
N LYS A 4 -22.75 47.20 51.45
CA LYS A 4 -24.05 47.70 50.94
C LYS A 4 -24.04 49.15 50.40
N SER A 5 -23.96 49.22 49.06
CA SER A 5 -24.83 49.95 48.09
C SER A 5 -24.94 51.48 48.16
N ILE A 6 -24.93 52.14 46.98
CA ILE A 6 -25.88 53.23 46.58
C ILE A 6 -25.53 53.80 45.18
N VAL A 7 -26.49 53.62 44.23
CA VAL A 7 -27.11 54.62 43.30
C VAL A 7 -26.24 55.23 42.19
N GLY A 8 -26.66 55.46 40.94
CA GLY A 8 -27.95 55.44 40.21
C GLY A 8 -27.69 56.20 38.88
N VAL A 9 -28.26 55.85 37.72
CA VAL A 9 -29.42 56.51 37.05
C VAL A 9 -29.35 55.98 35.59
N ALA A 10 -30.29 55.15 35.10
CA ALA A 10 -31.52 55.47 34.35
C ALA A 10 -31.26 55.75 32.83
N ILE A 11 -32.06 55.41 31.79
CA ILE A 11 -33.42 54.85 31.64
C ILE A 11 -33.68 54.62 30.11
N ILE A 12 -34.31 53.47 29.75
CA ILE A 12 -35.43 53.25 28.78
C ILE A 12 -35.30 53.52 27.26
N ASN A 13 -35.50 52.47 26.45
CA ASN A 13 -36.68 52.23 25.57
C ASN A 13 -36.53 50.84 24.89
N LEU A 14 -37.23 49.79 25.31
CA LEU A 14 -38.61 49.43 24.94
C LEU A 14 -38.93 49.64 23.45
N MET A 15 -38.81 48.56 22.67
CA MET A 15 -39.81 48.23 21.65
C MET A 15 -40.36 46.85 21.97
N LEU A 16 -41.63 46.84 22.35
CA LEU A 16 -42.43 45.67 22.62
C LEU A 16 -43.40 45.43 21.45
N PHE A 17 -43.46 44.16 21.05
CA PHE A 17 -44.60 43.40 20.52
C PHE A 17 -45.32 43.82 19.22
N SER A 18 -45.41 42.85 18.31
CA SER A 18 -46.68 42.58 17.62
C SER A 18 -46.84 41.07 17.33
N CYS A 19 -47.90 40.51 17.92
CA CYS A 19 -48.72 39.32 17.59
C CYS A 19 -48.01 37.97 17.31
N GLY A 20 -48.45 36.82 17.81
CA GLY A 20 -49.73 36.42 18.40
C GLY A 20 -49.91 34.92 18.10
N ASN A 21 -50.29 34.15 19.12
CA ASN A 21 -50.38 32.68 19.18
C ASN A 21 -50.92 31.96 17.93
N GLU A 22 -50.31 30.82 17.61
CA GLU A 22 -51.02 29.54 17.45
C GLU A 22 -50.05 28.37 17.69
N LYS A 23 -50.50 27.41 18.51
CA LYS A 23 -49.79 26.16 18.81
C LYS A 23 -50.03 25.21 17.65
N ASP A 24 -48.98 24.86 16.92
CA ASP A 24 -48.98 23.70 16.03
C ASP A 24 -48.05 22.63 16.61
N ASP A 25 -48.66 21.60 17.19
CA ASP A 25 -48.01 20.36 17.65
C ASP A 25 -47.61 19.50 16.45
N SER A 26 -46.76 20.04 15.57
CA SER A 26 -46.05 19.24 14.59
C SER A 26 -44.82 18.65 15.26
N LYS A 27 -44.96 17.45 15.84
CA LYS A 27 -43.84 16.57 16.19
C LYS A 27 -42.98 16.37 14.95
N VAL A 28 -41.94 17.19 14.79
CA VAL A 28 -40.80 16.85 13.95
C VAL A 28 -40.15 15.66 14.62
N ILE A 29 -40.42 14.47 14.09
CA ILE A 29 -39.58 13.30 14.33
C ILE A 29 -38.25 13.68 13.66
N GLU A 30 -37.33 14.28 14.41
CA GLU A 30 -35.93 14.24 14.04
C GLU A 30 -35.56 12.76 13.98
N GLU A 31 -35.51 12.19 12.77
CA GLU A 31 -34.67 11.04 12.50
C GLU A 31 -33.27 11.44 12.97
N VAL A 32 -32.91 11.00 14.17
CA VAL A 32 -31.52 10.94 14.59
C VAL A 32 -30.87 9.92 13.65
N LYS A 33 -30.42 10.40 12.48
CA LYS A 33 -29.48 9.68 11.65
C LYS A 33 -28.24 9.51 12.51
N GLU A 34 -28.08 8.31 13.04
CA GLU A 34 -26.85 7.87 13.66
C GLU A 34 -25.72 8.14 12.66
N VAL A 35 -24.90 9.16 12.94
CA VAL A 35 -23.73 9.46 12.11
C VAL A 35 -22.73 8.35 12.43
N VAL A 36 -22.82 7.24 11.69
CA VAL A 36 -21.82 6.18 11.78
C VAL A 36 -20.48 6.79 11.40
N ALA A 37 -19.59 6.93 12.38
CA ALA A 37 -18.26 7.47 12.17
C ALA A 37 -17.52 6.62 11.12
N PHE A 38 -16.84 7.28 10.18
CA PHE A 38 -16.13 6.59 9.12
C PHE A 38 -15.02 5.70 9.70
N ASN A 39 -15.15 4.38 9.57
CA ASN A 39 -14.11 3.46 10.00
C ASN A 39 -12.97 3.43 8.97
N TYR A 40 -11.81 3.99 9.33
CA TYR A 40 -10.61 4.01 8.49
C TYR A 40 -9.90 2.66 8.40
N ASN A 41 -10.06 1.78 9.38
CA ASN A 41 -9.36 0.50 9.39
C ASN A 41 -10.07 -0.51 8.47
N VAL A 42 -9.29 -1.22 7.65
CA VAL A 42 -9.78 -2.25 6.72
C VAL A 42 -9.38 -3.64 7.20
N ASP A 43 -8.11 -3.83 7.53
CA ASP A 43 -7.55 -5.11 7.97
C ASP A 43 -6.27 -4.87 8.79
N GLN A 44 -5.84 -5.86 9.56
CA GLN A 44 -4.57 -5.87 10.28
C GLN A 44 -4.00 -7.31 10.31
N PHE A 45 -2.76 -7.46 9.85
CA PHE A 45 -2.07 -8.74 9.79
C PHE A 45 -0.57 -8.52 9.95
N ALA A 46 0.13 -9.46 10.60
CA ALA A 46 1.53 -9.29 10.98
C ALA A 46 1.79 -7.91 11.62
N ASP A 47 2.73 -7.15 11.09
CA ASP A 47 3.10 -5.79 11.48
C ASP A 47 2.42 -4.69 10.62
N ILE A 48 1.42 -5.05 9.81
CA ILE A 48 0.78 -4.18 8.83
C ILE A 48 -0.67 -3.87 9.22
N LYS A 49 -1.05 -2.60 9.09
CA LYS A 49 -2.43 -2.13 9.21
C LYS A 49 -2.89 -1.49 7.89
N ILE A 50 -3.98 -1.99 7.32
CA ILE A 50 -4.57 -1.46 6.09
C ILE A 50 -5.60 -0.40 6.44
N LEU A 51 -5.41 0.79 5.88
CA LEU A 51 -6.32 1.92 6.05
C LEU A 51 -6.98 2.29 4.72
N LYS A 52 -8.18 2.87 4.79
CA LYS A 52 -8.86 3.51 3.66
C LYS A 52 -9.09 4.98 3.96
N TYR A 53 -9.06 5.81 2.92
CA TYR A 53 -9.29 7.25 3.02
C TYR A 53 -10.52 7.65 2.19
N GLN A 54 -11.17 8.73 2.58
CA GLN A 54 -12.22 9.37 1.78
C GLN A 54 -11.58 10.28 0.72
N ILE A 55 -12.30 10.56 -0.36
CA ILE A 55 -11.89 11.53 -1.39
C ILE A 55 -12.85 12.73 -1.34
N PRO A 56 -12.67 13.68 -0.40
CA PRO A 56 -13.54 14.84 -0.30
C PRO A 56 -13.48 15.69 -1.58
N GLY A 57 -14.63 16.14 -2.05
CA GLY A 57 -14.73 17.01 -3.23
C GLY A 57 -14.74 16.28 -4.58
N TRP A 58 -14.76 14.94 -4.60
CA TRP A 58 -14.99 14.17 -5.82
C TRP A 58 -16.31 14.57 -6.52
N ASP A 59 -17.35 14.82 -5.72
CA ASP A 59 -18.68 15.26 -6.12
C ASP A 59 -18.73 16.71 -6.65
N LYS A 60 -17.69 17.50 -6.37
CA LYS A 60 -17.56 18.89 -6.83
C LYS A 60 -16.85 19.01 -8.18
N LEU A 61 -16.27 17.92 -8.68
CA LEU A 61 -15.60 17.88 -9.97
C LEU A 61 -16.64 17.89 -11.11
N THR A 62 -16.33 18.61 -12.19
CA THR A 62 -17.06 18.47 -13.44
C THR A 62 -16.87 17.07 -14.03
N LEU A 63 -17.78 16.62 -14.90
CA LEU A 63 -17.63 15.33 -15.58
C LEU A 63 -16.30 15.22 -16.37
N LYS A 64 -15.81 16.34 -16.92
CA LYS A 64 -14.52 16.36 -17.65
C LYS A 64 -13.35 16.09 -16.70
N GLU A 65 -13.34 16.69 -15.51
CA GLU A 65 -12.32 16.47 -14.48
C GLU A 65 -12.39 15.07 -13.89
N GLN A 66 -13.60 14.54 -13.62
CA GLN A 66 -13.77 13.15 -13.16
C GLN A 66 -13.22 12.16 -14.18
N LYS A 67 -13.45 12.38 -15.48
CA LYS A 67 -12.87 11.57 -16.55
C LYS A 67 -11.34 11.66 -16.58
N LEU A 68 -10.79 12.86 -16.41
CA LEU A 68 -9.33 13.05 -16.33
C LEU A 68 -8.75 12.27 -15.15
N VAL A 69 -9.31 12.43 -13.95
CA VAL A 69 -8.85 11.70 -12.74
C VAL A 69 -8.96 10.20 -12.97
N TYR A 70 -10.09 9.72 -13.50
CA TYR A 70 -10.28 8.30 -13.80
C TYR A 70 -9.16 7.76 -14.71
N TYR A 71 -8.87 8.42 -15.84
CA TYR A 71 -7.83 7.95 -16.75
C TYR A 71 -6.42 8.02 -16.15
N LEU A 72 -6.12 9.03 -15.33
CA LEU A 72 -4.85 9.09 -14.58
C LEU A 72 -4.74 7.95 -13.56
N THR A 73 -5.82 7.61 -12.86
CA THR A 73 -5.86 6.46 -11.95
C THR A 73 -5.65 5.15 -12.70
N GLN A 74 -6.31 4.94 -13.85
CA GLN A 74 -6.09 3.75 -14.67
C GLN A 74 -4.64 3.63 -15.16
N ALA A 75 -4.03 4.75 -15.58
CA ALA A 75 -2.62 4.78 -15.96
C ALA A 75 -1.71 4.39 -14.77
N GLY A 76 -1.96 4.93 -13.58
CA GLY A 76 -1.21 4.58 -12.37
C GLY A 76 -1.35 3.10 -11.97
N LEU A 77 -2.57 2.56 -12.00
CA LEU A 77 -2.84 1.16 -11.66
C LEU A 77 -2.21 0.18 -12.67
N SER A 78 -2.09 0.57 -13.93
CA SER A 78 -1.49 -0.26 -14.98
C SER A 78 0.01 -0.50 -14.78
N GLY A 79 0.69 0.33 -13.97
CA GLY A 79 2.10 0.16 -13.64
C GLY A 79 2.40 -0.86 -12.54
N ARG A 80 1.38 -1.47 -11.92
CA ARG A 80 1.56 -2.38 -10.78
C ARG A 80 2.60 -3.45 -11.05
N ASP A 81 2.44 -4.22 -12.13
CA ASP A 81 3.31 -5.38 -12.39
C ASP A 81 4.74 -5.00 -12.75
N ILE A 82 4.98 -3.78 -13.24
CA ILE A 82 6.34 -3.25 -13.47
C ILE A 82 7.09 -3.15 -12.14
N MET A 83 6.46 -2.62 -11.09
CA MET A 83 7.08 -2.52 -9.77
C MET A 83 7.41 -3.89 -9.17
N TRP A 84 6.54 -4.89 -9.38
CA TRP A 84 6.76 -6.24 -8.90
C TRP A 84 7.98 -6.87 -9.56
N ASP A 85 8.07 -6.76 -10.89
CA ASP A 85 9.19 -7.27 -11.68
C ASP A 85 10.51 -6.57 -11.31
N GLN A 86 10.49 -5.25 -11.17
CA GLN A 86 11.64 -4.45 -10.72
C GLN A 86 12.09 -4.82 -9.32
N ASN A 87 11.17 -5.13 -8.40
CA ASN A 87 11.53 -5.48 -7.02
C ASN A 87 12.27 -6.82 -6.92
N TYR A 88 11.95 -7.81 -7.76
CA TYR A 88 12.62 -9.11 -7.79
C TYR A 88 12.14 -9.97 -8.97
N ARG A 89 13.07 -10.65 -9.66
CA ARG A 89 12.82 -11.41 -10.90
C ARG A 89 11.77 -12.53 -10.79
N TYR A 90 11.55 -13.09 -9.59
CA TYR A 90 10.57 -14.16 -9.38
C TYR A 90 9.21 -13.68 -8.85
N ASN A 91 9.07 -12.38 -8.52
CA ASN A 91 7.88 -11.85 -7.84
C ASN A 91 6.57 -12.11 -8.59
N LEU A 92 6.52 -11.90 -9.92
CA LEU A 92 5.30 -12.10 -10.70
C LEU A 92 4.89 -13.58 -10.75
N LYS A 93 5.86 -14.50 -10.85
CA LYS A 93 5.61 -15.96 -10.83
C LYS A 93 5.08 -16.40 -9.47
N ILE A 94 5.74 -15.97 -8.40
CA ILE A 94 5.35 -16.26 -7.02
C ILE A 94 3.95 -15.70 -6.75
N ARG A 95 3.70 -14.41 -7.03
CA ARG A 95 2.39 -13.78 -6.85
C ARG A 95 1.29 -14.56 -7.53
N LYS A 96 1.46 -14.87 -8.82
CA LYS A 96 0.44 -15.57 -9.62
C LYS A 96 0.13 -16.95 -9.05
N ALA A 97 1.14 -17.71 -8.63
CA ALA A 97 0.93 -19.02 -8.04
C ALA A 97 0.20 -18.94 -6.69
N LEU A 98 0.63 -18.05 -5.79
CA LEU A 98 0.00 -17.89 -4.48
C LEU A 98 -1.44 -17.35 -4.60
N GLU A 99 -1.71 -16.42 -5.53
CA GLU A 99 -3.06 -15.92 -5.83
C GLU A 99 -3.96 -17.03 -6.39
N GLN A 100 -3.44 -17.90 -7.26
CA GLN A 100 -4.18 -19.04 -7.78
C GLN A 100 -4.53 -20.04 -6.66
N VAL A 101 -3.57 -20.35 -5.78
CA VAL A 101 -3.81 -21.16 -4.59
C VAL A 101 -4.89 -20.53 -3.73
N TYR A 102 -4.76 -19.24 -3.39
CA TYR A 102 -5.70 -18.52 -2.53
C TYR A 102 -7.15 -18.58 -3.03
N THR A 103 -7.33 -18.37 -4.34
CA THR A 103 -8.64 -18.30 -4.99
C THR A 103 -9.24 -19.68 -5.30
N SER A 104 -8.42 -20.71 -5.49
CA SER A 104 -8.88 -22.04 -5.92
C SER A 104 -8.90 -23.09 -4.81
N TYR A 105 -8.20 -22.87 -3.69
CA TYR A 105 -8.17 -23.83 -2.59
C TYR A 105 -9.55 -24.00 -1.95
N SER A 106 -10.00 -25.25 -1.89
CA SER A 106 -11.29 -25.68 -1.35
C SER A 106 -11.17 -26.53 -0.07
N GLY A 107 -9.95 -26.69 0.45
CA GLY A 107 -9.71 -27.36 1.74
C GLY A 107 -10.03 -26.48 2.95
N ASP A 108 -9.56 -26.89 4.13
CA ASP A 108 -9.86 -26.19 5.39
C ASP A 108 -9.10 -24.87 5.51
N LYS A 109 -9.82 -23.76 5.40
CA LYS A 109 -9.28 -22.40 5.58
C LYS A 109 -9.23 -21.94 7.04
N ASN A 110 -9.64 -22.76 7.99
CA ASN A 110 -9.49 -22.48 9.43
C ASN A 110 -8.21 -23.10 10.01
N ALA A 111 -7.49 -23.91 9.23
CA ALA A 111 -6.24 -24.51 9.64
C ALA A 111 -5.17 -23.44 9.92
N LYS A 112 -4.32 -23.69 10.93
CA LYS A 112 -3.23 -22.78 11.31
C LYS A 112 -2.30 -22.49 10.14
N ASP A 113 -1.91 -23.51 9.38
CA ASP A 113 -0.99 -23.34 8.25
C ASP A 113 -1.63 -22.55 7.10
N TRP A 114 -2.96 -22.65 6.91
CA TRP A 114 -3.68 -21.79 5.99
C TRP A 114 -3.64 -20.32 6.43
N ALA A 115 -3.86 -20.05 7.72
CA ALA A 115 -3.76 -18.69 8.25
C ALA A 115 -2.34 -18.12 8.07
N SER A 116 -1.29 -18.93 8.27
CA SER A 116 0.10 -18.56 7.97
C SER A 116 0.32 -18.26 6.49
N PHE A 117 -0.22 -19.09 5.59
CA PHE A 117 -0.17 -18.88 4.14
C PHE A 117 -0.86 -17.58 3.73
N GLU A 118 -2.08 -17.33 4.23
CA GLU A 118 -2.83 -16.12 3.93
C GLU A 118 -2.11 -14.87 4.43
N SER A 119 -1.59 -14.91 5.66
CA SER A 119 -0.77 -13.84 6.24
C SER A 119 0.46 -13.54 5.36
N TYR A 120 1.17 -14.57 4.91
CA TYR A 120 2.31 -14.41 4.00
C TYR A 120 1.92 -13.79 2.66
N LEU A 121 0.85 -14.27 2.01
CA LEU A 121 0.36 -13.70 0.76
C LEU A 121 -0.03 -12.23 0.91
N LYS A 122 -0.69 -11.86 2.01
CA LYS A 122 -1.03 -10.47 2.32
C LYS A 122 0.22 -9.59 2.48
N ARG A 123 1.28 -10.09 3.13
CA ARG A 123 2.57 -9.39 3.23
C ARG A 123 3.25 -9.23 1.87
N VAL A 124 3.15 -10.24 1.00
CA VAL A 124 3.66 -10.19 -0.39
C VAL A 124 2.92 -9.13 -1.20
N TRP A 125 1.58 -9.07 -1.12
CA TRP A 125 0.78 -8.01 -1.75
C TRP A 125 1.16 -6.63 -1.27
N PHE A 126 1.26 -6.44 0.05
CA PHE A 126 1.57 -5.15 0.64
C PHE A 126 2.97 -4.66 0.23
N SER A 127 3.94 -5.57 0.15
CA SER A 127 5.34 -5.23 -0.11
C SER A 127 5.69 -5.17 -1.60
N ASN A 128 4.74 -5.49 -2.49
CA ASN A 128 4.97 -5.67 -3.93
C ASN A 128 6.08 -6.69 -4.23
N GLY A 129 6.14 -7.78 -3.47
CA GLY A 129 7.15 -8.82 -3.59
C GLY A 129 7.45 -9.59 -2.30
N ILE A 130 8.41 -10.50 -2.34
CA ILE A 130 8.79 -11.37 -1.22
C ILE A 130 9.78 -10.74 -0.22
N HIS A 131 9.98 -9.42 -0.28
CA HIS A 131 10.85 -8.69 0.64
C HIS A 131 10.06 -7.62 1.37
N HIS A 132 10.34 -7.44 2.65
CA HIS A 132 9.69 -6.47 3.51
C HIS A 132 9.84 -5.05 2.95
N HIS A 133 8.71 -4.34 2.80
CA HIS A 133 8.67 -3.00 2.18
C HIS A 133 9.62 -1.98 2.81
N TYR A 134 9.85 -2.06 4.13
CA TYR A 134 10.70 -1.14 4.88
C TYR A 134 12.14 -1.67 5.09
N SER A 135 12.32 -2.73 5.88
CA SER A 135 13.66 -3.31 6.16
C SER A 135 14.37 -3.92 4.95
N THR A 136 13.63 -4.18 3.86
CA THR A 136 14.09 -4.86 2.63
C THR A 136 14.46 -6.33 2.82
N ASP A 137 14.33 -6.88 4.01
CA ASP A 137 14.65 -8.28 4.30
C ASP A 137 13.67 -9.22 3.63
N LYS A 138 14.13 -10.39 3.18
CA LYS A 138 13.26 -11.42 2.63
C LYS A 138 12.26 -11.88 3.68
N LEU A 139 11.00 -12.01 3.27
CA LEU A 139 9.91 -12.45 4.15
C LEU A 139 10.09 -13.94 4.44
N THR A 140 10.10 -14.31 5.72
CA THR A 140 10.07 -15.72 6.12
C THR A 140 8.63 -16.23 6.18
N PRO A 141 8.27 -17.31 5.46
CA PRO A 141 6.99 -17.98 5.62
C PRO A 141 6.85 -18.65 7.00
N GLU A 142 5.66 -18.59 7.59
CA GLU A 142 5.33 -19.31 8.84
C GLU A 142 4.59 -20.63 8.56
N PHE A 143 4.85 -21.23 7.39
CA PHE A 143 4.40 -22.55 6.96
C PHE A 143 5.56 -23.25 6.26
N SER A 144 5.51 -24.58 6.18
CA SER A 144 6.60 -25.37 5.60
C SER A 144 6.59 -25.34 4.07
N ALA A 145 7.75 -25.62 3.47
CA ALA A 145 7.84 -25.84 2.02
C ALA A 145 6.94 -26.97 1.54
N ASP A 146 6.85 -28.07 2.31
CA ASP A 146 5.99 -29.20 1.97
C ASP A 146 4.51 -28.83 1.98
N TYR A 147 4.08 -27.99 2.92
CA TYR A 147 2.70 -27.47 2.92
C TYR A 147 2.41 -26.63 1.68
N LEU A 148 3.35 -25.80 1.21
CA LEU A 148 3.16 -25.09 -0.05
C LEU A 148 3.05 -26.04 -1.24
N LYS A 149 3.83 -27.13 -1.28
CA LYS A 149 3.72 -28.15 -2.33
C LYS A 149 2.35 -28.83 -2.31
N GLU A 150 1.83 -29.14 -1.13
CA GLU A 150 0.48 -29.69 -0.97
C GLU A 150 -0.59 -28.74 -1.50
N LEU A 151 -0.50 -27.45 -1.16
CA LEU A 151 -1.41 -26.43 -1.67
C LEU A 151 -1.35 -26.31 -3.20
N LEU A 152 -0.14 -26.23 -3.78
CA LEU A 152 0.07 -26.17 -5.22
C LEU A 152 -0.52 -27.39 -5.93
N ALA A 153 -0.31 -28.59 -5.39
CA ALA A 153 -0.89 -29.81 -5.92
C ALA A 153 -2.42 -29.84 -5.82
N ALA A 154 -2.97 -29.46 -4.66
CA ALA A 154 -4.42 -29.42 -4.42
C ALA A 154 -5.16 -28.44 -5.33
N THR A 155 -4.50 -27.35 -5.76
CA THR A 155 -5.08 -26.34 -6.65
C THR A 155 -4.62 -26.46 -8.10
N ASN A 156 -3.95 -27.55 -8.47
CA ASN A 156 -3.36 -27.77 -9.79
C ASN A 156 -2.58 -26.53 -10.30
N THR A 157 -1.83 -25.92 -9.39
CA THR A 157 -1.09 -24.68 -9.63
C THR A 157 0.38 -24.98 -9.82
N THR A 158 0.99 -24.39 -10.84
CA THR A 158 2.41 -24.54 -11.12
C THR A 158 3.20 -23.35 -10.58
N LEU A 159 4.37 -23.64 -10.00
CA LEU A 159 5.39 -22.67 -9.63
C LEU A 159 6.75 -23.26 -10.00
N ASP A 160 7.54 -22.52 -10.79
CA ASP A 160 8.87 -22.97 -11.23
C ASP A 160 9.79 -23.21 -10.03
N ALA A 161 10.68 -24.19 -10.14
CA ALA A 161 11.58 -24.60 -9.05
C ALA A 161 12.38 -23.42 -8.47
N ASP A 162 13.01 -22.59 -9.32
CA ASP A 162 13.77 -21.42 -8.85
C ASP A 162 12.90 -20.43 -8.05
N ALA A 163 11.65 -20.22 -8.48
CA ALA A 163 10.73 -19.29 -7.83
C ALA A 163 10.17 -19.88 -6.52
N PHE A 164 9.98 -21.19 -6.47
CA PHE A 164 9.66 -21.92 -5.24
C PHE A 164 10.82 -21.84 -4.25
N ASP A 165 12.04 -22.16 -4.70
CA ASP A 165 13.24 -22.17 -3.87
C ASP A 165 13.55 -20.78 -3.33
N ALA A 166 13.34 -19.73 -4.12
CA ALA A 166 13.53 -18.34 -3.69
C ALA A 166 12.73 -17.97 -2.43
N ILE A 167 11.56 -18.60 -2.21
CA ILE A 167 10.73 -18.38 -1.01
C ILE A 167 11.40 -18.93 0.25
N PHE A 168 12.13 -20.05 0.16
CA PHE A 168 12.60 -20.83 1.32
C PHE A 168 14.11 -20.91 1.48
N ASN A 169 14.89 -20.61 0.45
CA ASN A 169 16.36 -20.67 0.52
C ASN A 169 16.97 -19.47 1.26
N ASP A 170 18.29 -19.45 1.43
CA ASP A 170 19.02 -18.34 2.07
C ASP A 170 19.65 -17.36 1.05
N ALA A 171 19.24 -17.42 -0.22
CA ALA A 171 19.67 -16.47 -1.25
C ALA A 171 18.80 -15.20 -1.22
N ASP A 172 19.27 -14.13 -1.87
CA ASP A 172 18.49 -12.91 -2.11
C ASP A 172 17.84 -12.34 -0.83
N THR A 173 18.59 -12.38 0.28
CA THR A 173 18.08 -12.05 1.63
C THR A 173 17.67 -10.60 1.80
N LYS A 174 18.14 -9.69 0.93
CA LYS A 174 17.75 -8.29 0.90
C LYS A 174 17.35 -7.86 -0.50
N LYS A 175 16.23 -7.15 -0.61
CA LYS A 175 15.84 -6.45 -1.85
C LYS A 175 16.87 -5.40 -2.23
N VAL A 176 17.25 -4.56 -1.26
CA VAL A 176 18.27 -3.52 -1.41
C VAL A 176 19.25 -3.65 -0.25
N ASN A 177 20.51 -3.94 -0.56
CA ASN A 177 21.58 -4.01 0.42
C ASN A 177 22.36 -2.69 0.43
N GLN A 178 22.48 -2.08 1.61
CA GLN A 178 23.22 -0.83 1.83
C GLN A 178 24.33 -1.00 2.88
N ALA A 179 24.75 -2.24 3.17
CA ALA A 179 25.82 -2.50 4.11
C ALA A 179 27.14 -1.87 3.62
N LYS A 180 27.97 -1.42 4.55
CA LYS A 180 29.28 -0.83 4.20
C LYS A 180 30.25 -1.93 3.79
N GLY A 181 31.05 -1.66 2.74
CA GLY A 181 32.12 -2.55 2.30
C GLY A 181 31.65 -3.80 1.55
N VAL A 182 30.40 -3.82 1.09
CA VAL A 182 29.87 -4.90 0.26
C VAL A 182 29.53 -4.39 -1.14
N ASP A 183 29.39 -5.31 -2.08
CA ASP A 183 28.85 -4.99 -3.41
C ASP A 183 27.32 -4.85 -3.32
N ASN A 184 26.84 -3.61 -3.28
CA ASN A 184 25.43 -3.32 -3.11
C ASN A 184 24.61 -3.71 -4.34
N VAL A 185 25.19 -3.71 -5.54
CA VAL A 185 24.51 -4.13 -6.77
C VAL A 185 24.38 -5.66 -6.76
N ALA A 186 25.48 -6.37 -6.59
CA ALA A 186 25.50 -7.84 -6.67
C ALA A 186 24.75 -8.52 -5.51
N LEU A 187 24.70 -7.89 -4.32
CA LEU A 187 24.03 -8.44 -3.14
C LEU A 187 22.61 -7.91 -2.91
N SER A 188 22.08 -7.13 -3.86
CA SER A 188 20.67 -6.71 -3.85
C SER A 188 19.85 -7.61 -4.77
N ALA A 189 18.71 -8.08 -4.29
CA ALA A 189 17.79 -8.87 -5.11
C ALA A 189 17.03 -8.03 -6.16
N VAL A 190 17.03 -6.69 -6.02
CA VAL A 190 16.35 -5.79 -6.95
C VAL A 190 16.72 -6.06 -8.40
N ASN A 191 15.73 -6.15 -9.28
CA ASN A 191 15.87 -6.61 -10.66
C ASN A 191 16.18 -5.46 -11.64
N PHE A 192 17.04 -4.51 -11.22
CA PHE A 192 17.51 -3.44 -12.10
C PHE A 192 18.75 -3.84 -12.89
N TYR A 193 19.51 -4.81 -12.38
CA TYR A 193 20.76 -5.28 -12.97
C TYR A 193 20.66 -6.78 -13.24
N GLY A 194 21.32 -7.22 -14.30
CA GLY A 194 21.40 -8.63 -14.63
C GLY A 194 22.19 -9.43 -13.58
N PRO A 195 22.10 -10.77 -13.62
CA PRO A 195 22.93 -11.62 -12.78
C PRO A 195 24.43 -11.30 -12.97
N ASN A 196 25.19 -11.33 -11.87
CA ASN A 196 26.64 -11.11 -11.82
C ASN A 196 27.11 -9.69 -12.20
N VAL A 197 26.21 -8.71 -12.29
CA VAL A 197 26.62 -7.30 -12.38
C VAL A 197 27.06 -6.81 -11.00
N THR A 198 28.16 -6.07 -10.96
CA THR A 198 28.79 -5.53 -9.74
C THR A 198 28.66 -4.01 -9.67
N ASN A 199 29.02 -3.43 -8.51
CA ASN A 199 29.18 -1.99 -8.36
C ASN A 199 30.17 -1.42 -9.41
N ASP A 200 31.29 -2.11 -9.61
CA ASP A 200 32.34 -1.68 -10.54
C ASP A 200 31.85 -1.65 -12.00
N ASP A 201 31.04 -2.63 -12.40
CA ASP A 201 30.43 -2.66 -13.74
C ASP A 201 29.51 -1.45 -13.95
N VAL A 202 28.67 -1.14 -12.95
CA VAL A 202 27.74 0.00 -13.01
C VAL A 202 28.51 1.31 -13.06
N GLU A 203 29.48 1.53 -12.18
CA GLU A 203 30.31 2.74 -12.18
C GLU A 203 31.05 2.93 -13.51
N SER A 204 31.60 1.85 -14.05
CA SER A 204 32.35 1.87 -15.30
C SER A 204 31.43 2.22 -16.47
N SER A 205 30.22 1.66 -16.51
CA SER A 205 29.22 1.98 -17.54
C SER A 205 28.83 3.46 -17.57
N ILE A 206 28.67 4.08 -16.40
CA ILE A 206 28.31 5.51 -16.27
C ILE A 206 29.48 6.42 -16.68
N LYS A 207 30.71 6.07 -16.30
CA LYS A 207 31.91 6.81 -16.71
C LYS A 207 32.08 6.78 -18.23
N LEU A 208 31.87 5.63 -18.86
CA LEU A 208 31.92 5.47 -20.31
C LEU A 208 30.82 6.26 -21.03
N SER A 209 29.58 6.24 -20.55
CA SER A 209 28.49 7.01 -21.16
C SER A 209 28.75 8.52 -21.11
N ASN A 210 29.30 9.01 -20.00
CA ASN A 210 29.65 10.42 -19.85
C ASN A 210 30.78 10.83 -20.80
N LEU A 211 31.79 9.97 -20.97
CA LEU A 211 32.87 10.22 -21.92
C LEU A 211 32.37 10.24 -23.37
N GLN A 212 31.48 9.32 -23.73
CA GLN A 212 30.86 9.27 -25.07
C GLN A 212 30.08 10.56 -25.36
N MET A 213 29.28 11.02 -24.39
CA MET A 213 28.52 12.27 -24.50
C MET A 213 29.45 13.49 -24.68
N LEU A 214 30.55 13.57 -23.94
CA LEU A 214 31.54 14.64 -24.08
C LEU A 214 32.23 14.62 -25.46
N ILE A 215 32.60 13.45 -25.97
CA ILE A 215 33.18 13.30 -27.31
C ILE A 215 32.17 13.74 -28.38
N SER A 216 30.91 13.32 -28.28
CA SER A 216 29.86 13.75 -29.22
C SER A 216 29.64 15.26 -29.21
N LEU A 217 29.67 15.91 -28.04
CA LEU A 217 29.58 17.37 -27.95
C LEU A 217 30.80 18.06 -28.58
N TYR A 218 32.00 17.49 -28.47
CA TYR A 218 33.24 18.07 -29.01
C TYR A 218 33.38 17.88 -30.53
N LEU A 219 32.80 16.83 -31.11
CA LEU A 219 32.83 16.55 -32.55
C LEU A 219 31.70 17.25 -33.33
N LEU A 220 30.69 17.76 -32.65
CA LEU A 220 29.54 18.47 -33.25
C LEU A 220 29.63 20.01 -33.12
N GLY A 221 30.66 20.54 -32.46
CA GLY A 221 30.96 21.98 -32.37
C GLY A 221 32.16 22.36 -33.22
#